data_AF-A0A952NLM5-F1
#
_entry.id   AF-A0A952NLM5-F1
#
_cell.length_a   1.000
_cell.length_b   1.000
_cell.length_c   1.000
_cell.angle_alpha   90.00
_cell.angle_beta   90.00
_cell.angle_gamma   90.00
#
_symmetry.space_group_name_H-M   'P 1'
#
loop_
_entity.id
_entity.type
_entity.pdbx_description
1 polymer ?
#
loop_
_entity_poly.entity_id
_entity_poly.type
_entity_poly.pdbx_seq_one_letter_code
_entity_poly.pdbx_strand_id
1 'polypeptide(L)'
;MKRLYIESGLFHLLVVSGSHLSFLEKVLERLLGARLSKWLVPPVLFAFALMSNWQPPVVRAFFESMSRLSRREPARHVFDSWLWCLALHPSWVLSSSLLLSVTARLALVPKLQNEAQRALLIFVLLLPLLAGWSVSNPWLALIGVVLAPPSLALWFLIGAVELVVPPGWGWLTEMNRLWEALLAEAGTLAPPVIKLTSHARLWGPFYVVLIFLSLHAWSVRAKRRAP
;
A
#
# COMPACT_ATOMS: atom_id res chain seq x y z
N MET A 1 -13.34 -16.73 -7.07
CA MET A 1 -12.83 -15.50 -6.39
C MET A 1 -11.35 -15.46 -5.95
N LYS A 2 -10.85 -16.26 -4.96
CA LYS A 2 -9.49 -16.05 -4.37
C LYS A 2 -8.32 -16.03 -5.39
N ARG A 3 -8.37 -16.87 -6.43
CA ARG A 3 -7.34 -16.90 -7.49
C ARG A 3 -7.33 -15.63 -8.35
N LEU A 4 -8.49 -15.14 -8.77
CA LEU A 4 -8.64 -13.93 -9.58
C LEU A 4 -8.10 -12.67 -8.91
N TYR A 5 -8.31 -12.52 -7.59
CA TYR A 5 -7.75 -11.40 -6.82
C TYR A 5 -6.23 -11.48 -6.67
N ILE A 6 -5.68 -12.70 -6.54
CA ILE A 6 -4.24 -12.95 -6.49
C ILE A 6 -3.60 -12.68 -7.87
N GLU A 7 -4.24 -13.13 -8.94
CA GLU A 7 -3.75 -13.03 -10.32
C GLU A 7 -3.84 -11.61 -10.89
N SER A 8 -4.89 -10.85 -10.54
CA SER A 8 -5.05 -9.45 -10.97
C SER A 8 -4.10 -8.46 -10.30
N GLY A 9 -3.33 -8.89 -9.28
CA GLY A 9 -2.47 -7.99 -8.49
C GLY A 9 -3.23 -6.95 -7.66
N LEU A 10 -4.56 -6.90 -7.74
CA LEU A 10 -5.40 -5.96 -7.00
C LEU A 10 -5.40 -6.29 -5.50
N PHE A 11 -5.37 -7.58 -5.15
CA PHE A 11 -5.14 -8.04 -3.79
C PHE A 11 -3.78 -7.58 -3.27
N HIS A 12 -2.76 -7.58 -4.14
CA HIS A 12 -1.48 -6.98 -3.79
C HIS A 12 -1.63 -5.49 -3.57
N LEU A 13 -2.26 -4.69 -4.43
CA LEU A 13 -2.45 -3.25 -4.15
C LEU A 13 -3.19 -2.99 -2.81
N LEU A 14 -4.17 -3.80 -2.45
CA LEU A 14 -4.91 -3.68 -1.19
C LEU A 14 -4.14 -4.10 0.06
N VAL A 15 -3.53 -5.27 0.00
CA VAL A 15 -2.84 -5.87 1.13
C VAL A 15 -1.42 -5.29 1.27
N VAL A 16 -0.81 -4.87 0.17
CA VAL A 16 0.55 -4.31 0.14
C VAL A 16 0.58 -2.82 0.48
N SER A 17 -0.44 -2.05 0.10
CA SER A 17 -0.45 -0.60 0.39
C SER A 17 -0.47 -0.30 1.89
N GLY A 18 -0.85 -1.26 2.75
CA GLY A 18 -1.07 -1.01 4.17
C GLY A 18 -2.18 0.03 4.40
N SER A 19 -3.02 0.27 3.39
CA SER A 19 -4.15 1.20 3.45
C SER A 19 -5.18 0.73 4.48
N HIS A 20 -5.43 -0.59 4.53
CA HIS A 20 -6.27 -1.22 5.55
C HIS A 20 -5.70 -1.03 6.97
N LEU A 21 -4.37 -1.07 7.15
CA LEU A 21 -3.73 -0.79 8.45
C LEU A 21 -3.84 0.68 8.84
N SER A 22 -3.67 1.58 7.86
CA SER A 22 -3.85 3.03 8.07
C SER A 22 -5.30 3.38 8.36
N PHE A 23 -6.25 2.65 7.75
CA PHE A 23 -7.68 2.78 8.05
C PHE A 23 -7.99 2.30 9.46
N LEU A 24 -7.48 1.13 9.86
CA LEU A 24 -7.62 0.62 11.22
C LEU A 24 -7.06 1.60 12.26
N GLU A 25 -5.87 2.16 12.01
CA GLU A 25 -5.27 3.19 12.87
C GLU A 25 -6.20 4.41 13.01
N LYS A 26 -6.74 4.94 11.90
CA LYS A 26 -7.67 6.08 11.93
C LYS A 26 -8.98 5.75 12.65
N VAL A 27 -9.50 4.54 12.50
CA VAL A 27 -10.69 4.08 13.21
C VAL A 27 -10.41 4.01 14.71
N LEU A 28 -9.28 3.42 15.12
CA LEU A 28 -8.87 3.38 16.52
C LEU A 28 -8.63 4.77 17.10
N GLU A 29 -8.01 5.69 16.34
CA GLU A 29 -7.84 7.09 16.76
C GLU A 29 -9.18 7.80 16.97
N ARG A 30 -10.17 7.56 16.10
CA ARG A 30 -11.51 8.13 16.23
C ARG A 30 -12.30 7.56 17.41
N LEU A 31 -12.18 6.25 17.67
CA LEU A 31 -12.94 5.58 18.72
C LEU A 31 -12.33 5.75 20.12
N LEU A 32 -11.00 5.70 20.21
CA LEU A 32 -10.27 5.62 21.49
C LEU A 32 -9.48 6.90 21.80
N GLY A 33 -9.41 7.84 20.87
CA GLY A 33 -8.59 9.03 20.94
C GLY A 33 -7.13 8.79 20.53
N ALA A 34 -6.48 9.84 20.03
CA ALA A 34 -5.12 9.79 19.49
C ALA A 34 -4.07 9.29 20.50
N ARG A 35 -4.24 9.63 21.79
CA ARG A 35 -3.29 9.23 22.84
C ARG A 35 -3.34 7.71 23.06
N LEU A 36 -4.52 7.12 23.19
CA LEU A 36 -4.65 5.70 23.47
C LEU A 36 -4.31 4.86 22.22
N SER A 37 -4.77 5.30 21.05
CA SER A 37 -4.46 4.66 19.76
C SER A 37 -2.94 4.51 19.55
N LYS A 38 -2.16 5.55 19.86
CA LYS A 38 -0.69 5.52 19.75
C LYS A 38 -0.03 4.37 20.51
N TRP A 39 -0.61 3.93 21.64
CA TRP A 39 -0.08 2.82 22.44
C TRP A 39 -0.69 1.46 22.08
N LEU A 40 -1.92 1.44 21.56
CA LEU A 40 -2.62 0.21 21.19
C LEU A 40 -2.32 -0.28 19.76
N VAL A 41 -1.98 0.62 18.84
CA VAL A 41 -1.69 0.25 17.45
C VAL A 41 -0.49 -0.70 17.35
N PRO A 42 0.66 -0.46 18.00
CA PRO A 42 1.79 -1.39 17.91
C PRO A 42 1.50 -2.84 18.35
N PRO A 43 0.89 -3.13 19.52
CA PRO A 43 0.57 -4.51 19.90
C PRO A 43 -0.47 -5.16 18.97
N VAL A 44 -1.45 -4.41 18.45
CA VAL A 44 -2.40 -4.91 17.46
C VAL A 44 -1.68 -5.29 16.15
N LEU A 45 -0.79 -4.42 15.67
CA LEU A 45 0.01 -4.69 14.47
C LEU A 45 0.97 -5.86 14.68
N PHE A 46 1.53 -6.02 15.87
CA PHE A 46 2.38 -7.16 16.22
C PHE A 46 1.58 -8.47 16.18
N ALA A 47 0.41 -8.52 16.82
CA ALA A 47 -0.46 -9.70 16.75
C ALA A 47 -0.87 -10.01 15.31
N PHE A 48 -1.19 -8.99 14.51
CA PHE A 48 -1.52 -9.17 13.09
C PHE A 48 -0.31 -9.64 12.27
N ALA A 49 0.91 -9.19 12.58
CA ALA A 49 2.14 -9.69 11.97
C ALA A 49 2.34 -11.18 12.25
N LEU A 50 2.09 -11.63 13.48
CA LEU A 50 2.14 -13.05 13.83
C LEU A 50 1.11 -13.87 13.03
N MET A 51 -0.14 -13.40 12.97
CA MET A 51 -1.21 -14.08 12.23
C MET A 51 -0.97 -14.13 10.71
N SER A 52 -0.30 -13.12 10.17
CA SER A 52 0.02 -13.02 8.74
C SER A 52 1.36 -13.65 8.37
N ASN A 53 2.02 -14.34 9.29
CA ASN A 53 3.36 -14.91 9.10
C ASN A 53 4.40 -13.87 8.66
N TRP A 54 4.44 -12.74 9.37
CA TRP A 54 5.42 -11.66 9.21
C TRP A 54 5.50 -11.10 7.79
N GLN A 55 4.35 -10.83 7.15
CA GLN A 55 4.37 -10.23 5.81
C GLN A 55 5.05 -8.84 5.80
N PRO A 56 5.91 -8.53 4.80
CA PRO A 56 6.75 -7.33 4.82
C PRO A 56 6.00 -6.00 5.05
N PRO A 57 4.84 -5.73 4.40
CA PRO A 57 4.11 -4.49 4.60
C PRO A 57 3.60 -4.32 6.04
N VAL A 58 3.22 -5.42 6.71
CA VAL A 58 2.72 -5.42 8.09
C VAL A 58 3.86 -5.14 9.06
N VAL A 59 5.00 -5.82 8.88
CA VAL A 59 6.19 -5.63 9.72
C VAL A 59 6.73 -4.20 9.58
N ARG A 60 6.70 -3.65 8.37
CA ARG A 60 7.03 -2.24 8.13
C ARG A 60 6.09 -1.30 8.88
N ALA A 61 4.78 -1.52 8.78
CA ALA A 61 3.79 -0.71 9.48
C ALA A 61 3.97 -0.78 11.01
N PHE A 62 4.29 -1.96 11.55
CA PHE A 62 4.64 -2.15 12.95
C PHE A 62 5.85 -1.28 13.35
N PHE A 63 6.98 -1.39 12.66
CA PHE A 63 8.17 -0.59 12.98
C PHE A 63 7.95 0.92 12.75
N GLU A 64 7.17 1.30 11.75
CA GLU A 64 6.79 2.69 11.55
C GLU A 64 5.99 3.21 12.75
N SER A 65 5.01 2.45 13.24
CA SER A 65 4.20 2.81 14.41
C SER A 65 5.06 2.97 15.68
N MET A 66 6.01 2.06 15.90
CA MET A 66 6.99 2.16 16.99
C MET A 66 7.88 3.39 16.83
N SER A 67 8.29 3.69 15.60
CA SER A 67 9.14 4.85 15.30
C SER A 67 8.40 6.18 15.54
N ARG A 68 7.09 6.25 15.32
CA ARG A 68 6.24 7.43 15.65
C ARG A 68 6.15 7.72 17.15
N LEU A 69 6.57 6.78 18.00
CA LEU A 69 6.75 7.06 19.44
C LEU A 69 7.91 8.06 19.66
N SER A 70 8.91 8.07 18.77
CA SER A 70 9.99 9.06 18.78
C SER A 70 9.56 10.39 18.14
N ARG A 71 10.15 11.51 18.57
CA ARG A 71 9.90 12.86 18.01
C ARG A 71 10.68 13.13 16.70
N ARG A 72 10.95 12.10 15.89
CA ARG A 72 11.69 12.25 14.62
C ARG A 72 10.77 12.76 13.50
N GLU A 73 11.36 13.09 12.36
CA GLU A 73 10.62 13.51 11.17
C GLU A 73 9.86 12.33 10.54
N PRO A 74 8.66 12.57 9.94
CA PRO A 74 7.87 11.51 9.32
C PRO A 74 8.62 10.69 8.26
N ALA A 75 9.39 11.34 7.38
CA ALA A 75 10.22 10.65 6.37
C ALA A 75 11.20 9.67 7.03
N ARG A 76 11.75 10.04 8.18
CA ARG A 76 12.70 9.22 8.92
C ARG A 76 12.04 8.00 9.55
N HIS A 77 10.80 8.11 10.04
CA HIS A 77 10.06 6.95 10.52
C HIS A 77 9.84 5.90 9.41
N VAL A 78 9.50 6.36 8.20
CA VAL A 78 9.30 5.47 7.05
C VAL A 78 10.61 4.78 6.67
N PHE A 79 11.70 5.53 6.60
CA PHE A 79 13.02 4.98 6.27
C PHE A 79 13.55 4.03 7.35
N ASP A 80 13.48 4.43 8.62
CA ASP A 80 13.88 3.58 9.75
C ASP A 80 13.07 2.27 9.74
N SER A 81 11.76 2.33 9.47
CA SER A 81 10.91 1.13 9.37
C SER A 81 11.33 0.17 8.26
N TRP A 82 11.78 0.71 7.12
CA TRP A 82 12.31 -0.08 6.02
C TRP A 82 13.63 -0.75 6.40
N LEU A 83 14.55 -0.02 7.04
CA LEU A 83 15.81 -0.56 7.52
C LEU A 83 15.59 -1.69 8.54
N TRP A 84 14.65 -1.53 9.48
CA TRP A 84 14.31 -2.59 10.43
C TRP A 84 13.77 -3.84 9.75
N CYS A 85 12.94 -3.69 8.70
CA CYS A 85 12.48 -4.82 7.91
C CYS A 85 13.65 -5.55 7.23
N LEU A 86 14.60 -4.81 6.67
CA LEU A 86 15.78 -5.41 6.02
C LEU A 86 16.75 -6.02 7.03
N ALA A 87 16.86 -5.47 8.23
CA ALA A 87 17.68 -6.04 9.30
C ALA A 87 17.15 -7.41 9.76
N LEU A 88 15.83 -7.58 9.82
CA LEU A 88 15.21 -8.87 10.15
C LEU A 88 15.21 -9.86 8.98
N HIS A 89 14.91 -9.38 7.78
CA HIS A 89 14.79 -10.20 6.58
C HIS A 89 15.46 -9.50 5.40
N PRO A 90 16.79 -9.66 5.22
CA PRO A 90 17.54 -8.97 4.18
C PRO A 90 17.05 -9.26 2.76
N SER A 91 16.51 -10.46 2.52
CA SER A 91 15.93 -10.86 1.23
C SER A 91 14.74 -10.01 0.79
N TRP A 92 14.07 -9.31 1.73
CA TRP A 92 12.97 -8.41 1.42
C TRP A 92 13.42 -7.13 0.71
N VAL A 93 14.72 -6.90 0.55
CA VAL A 93 15.25 -5.85 -0.32
C VAL A 93 14.73 -6.00 -1.76
N LEU A 94 14.46 -7.23 -2.19
CA LEU A 94 13.88 -7.55 -3.50
C LEU A 94 12.35 -7.69 -3.47
N SER A 95 11.71 -7.48 -2.31
CA SER A 95 10.26 -7.59 -2.17
C SER A 95 9.57 -6.38 -2.79
N SER A 96 8.88 -6.59 -3.90
CA SER A 96 8.03 -5.59 -4.54
C SER A 96 7.04 -5.00 -3.55
N SER A 97 6.51 -5.83 -2.65
CA SER A 97 5.54 -5.41 -1.66
C SER A 97 6.14 -4.39 -0.68
N LEU A 98 7.35 -4.66 -0.18
CA LEU A 98 8.04 -3.73 0.71
C LEU A 98 8.38 -2.43 -0.02
N LEU A 99 8.93 -2.52 -1.23
CA LEU A 99 9.33 -1.36 -2.03
C LEU A 99 8.15 -0.43 -2.36
N LEU A 100 7.03 -0.99 -2.82
CA LEU A 100 5.81 -0.20 -3.08
C LEU A 100 5.29 0.45 -1.80
N SER A 101 5.24 -0.30 -0.70
CA SER A 101 4.71 0.19 0.58
C SER A 101 5.54 1.37 1.10
N VAL A 102 6.86 1.27 1.02
CA VAL A 102 7.78 2.34 1.44
C VAL A 102 7.67 3.55 0.51
N THR A 103 7.70 3.34 -0.81
CA THR A 103 7.61 4.45 -1.78
C THR A 103 6.28 5.19 -1.68
N ALA A 104 5.17 4.45 -1.62
CA ALA A 104 3.85 5.05 -1.43
C ALA A 104 3.79 5.84 -0.12
N ARG A 105 4.37 5.31 0.96
CA ARG A 105 4.39 6.00 2.24
C ARG A 105 5.28 7.25 2.24
N LEU A 106 6.45 7.20 1.60
CA LEU A 106 7.33 8.37 1.42
C LEU A 106 6.63 9.47 0.61
N ALA A 107 5.90 9.10 -0.44
CA ALA A 107 5.12 10.04 -1.26
C ALA A 107 4.01 10.77 -0.47
N LEU A 108 3.55 10.20 0.64
CA LEU A 108 2.55 10.80 1.54
C LEU A 108 3.15 11.70 2.63
N VAL A 109 4.48 11.74 2.79
CA VAL A 109 5.13 12.58 3.81
C VAL A 109 4.99 14.08 3.50
N PRO A 110 5.18 14.53 2.24
CA PRO A 110 4.90 15.91 1.85
C PRO A 110 3.47 16.34 2.16
N LYS A 111 3.32 17.47 2.87
CA LYS A 111 2.02 18.14 3.01
C LYS A 111 1.68 18.93 1.74
N LEU A 112 1.31 18.20 0.68
CA LEU A 112 0.76 18.80 -0.53
C LEU A 112 -0.69 19.23 -0.26
N GLN A 113 -1.05 20.44 -0.68
CA GLN A 113 -2.40 21.01 -0.53
C GLN A 113 -3.40 20.36 -1.48
N ASN A 114 -2.95 19.92 -2.66
CA ASN A 114 -3.81 19.37 -3.70
C ASN A 114 -3.68 17.84 -3.76
N GLU A 115 -4.81 17.14 -3.65
CA GLU A 115 -4.86 15.67 -3.76
C GLU A 115 -4.43 15.17 -5.14
N ALA A 116 -4.68 15.93 -6.22
CA ALA A 116 -4.21 15.58 -7.56
C ALA A 116 -2.67 15.63 -7.66
N GLN A 117 -2.04 16.63 -7.03
CA GLN A 117 -0.57 16.70 -6.97
C GLN A 117 0.02 15.54 -6.16
N ARG A 118 -0.67 15.13 -5.10
CA ARG A 118 -0.27 13.98 -4.28
C ARG A 118 -0.40 12.67 -5.06
N ALA A 119 -1.52 12.47 -5.75
CA ALA A 119 -1.73 11.31 -6.62
C ALA A 119 -0.68 11.25 -7.73
N LEU A 120 -0.38 12.39 -8.37
CA LEU A 120 0.67 12.51 -9.38
C LEU A 120 2.05 12.21 -8.80
N LEU A 121 2.37 12.72 -7.61
CA LEU A 121 3.64 12.43 -6.94
C LEU A 121 3.77 10.94 -6.63
N ILE A 122 2.74 10.31 -6.07
CA ILE A 122 2.71 8.86 -5.84
C ILE A 122 2.94 8.12 -7.15
N PHE A 123 2.23 8.50 -8.21
CA PHE A 123 2.35 7.87 -9.52
C PHE A 123 3.76 7.99 -10.09
N VAL A 124 4.33 9.20 -10.11
CA VAL A 124 5.69 9.48 -10.61
C VAL A 124 6.73 8.71 -9.79
N LEU A 125 6.56 8.65 -8.47
CA LEU A 125 7.47 7.91 -7.61
C LEU A 125 7.32 6.39 -7.73
N LEU A 126 6.11 5.88 -8.00
CA LEU A 126 5.94 4.46 -8.25
C LEU A 126 6.37 4.06 -9.66
N LEU A 127 6.42 5.00 -10.61
CA LEU A 127 6.67 4.73 -12.02
C LEU A 127 7.94 3.90 -12.27
N PRO A 128 9.10 4.12 -11.63
CA PRO A 128 10.29 3.28 -11.86
C PRO A 128 10.15 1.87 -11.31
N LEU A 129 9.40 1.69 -10.22
CA LEU A 129 9.07 0.37 -9.68
C LEU A 129 8.10 -0.36 -10.61
N LEU A 130 7.13 0.38 -11.17
CA LEU A 130 6.11 -0.12 -12.10
C LEU A 130 6.64 -0.32 -13.52
N ALA A 131 7.63 0.43 -13.97
CA ALA A 131 8.29 0.26 -15.28
C ALA A 131 9.06 -1.06 -15.35
N GLY A 132 9.50 -1.54 -14.19
CA GLY A 132 10.05 -2.88 -14.01
C GLY A 132 9.03 -4.00 -14.00
N TRP A 133 7.75 -3.66 -13.83
CA TRP A 133 6.66 -4.59 -13.93
C TRP A 133 6.30 -4.65 -15.41
N SER A 134 6.42 -5.84 -16.00
CA SER A 134 6.06 -6.06 -17.40
C SER A 134 4.53 -5.99 -17.58
N VAL A 135 3.89 -4.90 -17.18
CA VAL A 135 2.56 -4.60 -17.69
C VAL A 135 2.80 -4.24 -19.15
N SER A 136 2.43 -5.15 -20.04
CA SER A 136 2.61 -5.02 -21.49
C SER A 136 2.04 -3.70 -22.04
N ASN A 137 1.20 -3.02 -21.25
CA ASN A 137 0.56 -1.77 -21.61
C ASN A 137 0.49 -0.80 -20.39
N PRO A 138 1.21 0.33 -20.41
CA PRO A 138 1.17 1.34 -19.33
C PRO A 138 -0.22 1.96 -19.12
N TRP A 139 -1.10 1.91 -20.13
CA TRP A 139 -2.50 2.33 -19.99
C TRP A 139 -3.28 1.44 -19.04
N LEU A 140 -3.00 0.13 -18.99
CA LEU A 140 -3.65 -0.77 -18.03
C LEU A 140 -3.24 -0.44 -16.59
N ALA A 141 -1.98 -0.03 -16.37
CA ALA A 141 -1.54 0.45 -15.06
C ALA A 141 -2.27 1.74 -14.68
N LEU A 142 -2.44 2.68 -15.61
CA LEU A 142 -3.18 3.92 -15.37
C LEU A 142 -4.67 3.67 -15.08
N ILE A 143 -5.32 2.83 -15.89
CA ILE A 143 -6.72 2.41 -15.70
C ILE A 143 -6.87 1.72 -14.35
N GLY A 144 -5.96 0.81 -13.99
CA GLY A 144 -5.93 0.16 -12.70
C GLY A 144 -5.80 1.17 -11.55
N VAL A 145 -4.94 2.18 -11.67
CA VAL A 145 -4.78 3.22 -10.63
C VAL A 145 -6.03 4.10 -10.50
N VAL A 146 -6.69 4.44 -11.61
CA VAL A 146 -7.88 5.31 -11.60
C VAL A 146 -9.13 4.55 -11.14
N LEU A 147 -9.31 3.32 -11.61
CA LEU A 147 -10.51 2.52 -11.33
C LEU A 147 -10.39 1.66 -10.07
N ALA A 148 -9.19 1.36 -9.56
CA ALA A 148 -9.04 0.56 -8.35
C ALA A 148 -9.67 1.22 -7.11
N PRO A 149 -9.45 2.51 -6.79
CA PRO A 149 -10.05 3.12 -5.60
C PRO A 149 -11.59 3.10 -5.58
N PRO A 150 -12.33 3.51 -6.64
CA PRO A 150 -13.78 3.47 -6.63
C PRO A 150 -14.34 2.05 -6.67
N SER A 151 -13.71 1.12 -7.42
CA SER A 151 -14.12 -0.29 -7.39
C SER A 151 -13.95 -0.87 -5.99
N LEU A 152 -12.88 -0.51 -5.27
CA LEU A 152 -12.67 -0.90 -3.88
C LEU A 152 -13.71 -0.39 -2.92
N ALA A 153 -14.05 0.90 -3.00
CA ALA A 153 -15.08 1.48 -2.17
C ALA A 153 -16.42 0.76 -2.39
N LEU A 154 -16.75 0.48 -3.65
CA LEU A 154 -17.93 -0.29 -4.01
C LEU A 154 -17.88 -1.71 -3.42
N TRP A 155 -16.76 -2.42 -3.53
CA TRP A 155 -16.59 -3.77 -2.99
C TRP A 155 -16.65 -3.83 -1.47
N PHE A 156 -16.07 -2.84 -0.80
CA PHE A 156 -16.19 -2.73 0.65
C PHE A 156 -17.65 -2.56 1.07
N LEU A 157 -18.42 -1.73 0.35
CA LEU A 157 -19.85 -1.56 0.62
C LEU A 157 -20.64 -2.84 0.36
N ILE A 158 -20.35 -3.56 -0.73
CA ILE A 158 -20.98 -4.86 -1.02
C ILE A 158 -20.67 -5.87 0.09
N GLY A 159 -19.41 -6.02 0.49
CA GLY A 159 -19.02 -6.91 1.57
C GLY A 159 -19.62 -6.52 2.93
N ALA A 160 -19.77 -5.22 3.20
CA ALA A 160 -20.45 -4.74 4.40
C ALA A 160 -21.95 -5.09 4.39
N VAL A 161 -22.60 -5.04 3.23
CA VAL A 161 -23.99 -5.48 3.05
C VAL A 161 -24.10 -7.00 3.23
N GLU A 162 -23.17 -7.79 2.69
CA GLU A 162 -23.13 -9.24 2.88
C GLU A 162 -23.03 -9.66 4.35
N LEU A 163 -22.41 -8.84 5.23
CA LEU A 163 -22.35 -9.12 6.66
C LEU A 163 -23.70 -8.97 7.38
N VAL A 164 -24.64 -8.20 6.80
CA VAL A 164 -25.95 -7.91 7.41
C VAL A 164 -27.07 -8.67 6.74
N VAL A 165 -26.92 -9.00 5.45
CA VAL A 165 -27.92 -9.71 4.66
C VAL A 165 -27.78 -11.22 4.87
N PRO A 166 -28.88 -11.94 5.18
CA PRO A 166 -28.84 -13.39 5.34
C PRO A 166 -28.31 -14.08 4.07
N PRO A 167 -27.50 -15.14 4.22
CA PRO A 167 -27.05 -15.93 3.07
C PRO A 167 -28.27 -16.51 2.34
N GLY A 168 -28.45 -16.15 1.06
CA GLY A 168 -29.58 -16.63 0.23
C GLY A 168 -30.29 -15.57 -0.61
N TRP A 169 -29.95 -14.29 -0.48
CA TRP A 169 -30.49 -13.24 -1.35
C TRP A 169 -29.87 -13.29 -2.76
N GLY A 170 -30.64 -13.80 -3.72
CA GLY A 170 -30.18 -14.15 -5.07
C GLY A 170 -29.55 -13.02 -5.89
N TRP A 171 -29.84 -11.75 -5.60
CA TRP A 171 -29.26 -10.62 -6.35
C TRP A 171 -27.76 -10.43 -6.07
N LEU A 172 -27.28 -10.69 -4.85
CA LEU A 172 -25.85 -10.63 -4.51
C LEU A 172 -25.08 -11.75 -5.22
N THR A 173 -25.66 -12.95 -5.24
CA THR A 173 -25.11 -14.10 -5.97
C THR A 173 -25.00 -13.80 -7.45
N GLU A 174 -26.01 -13.16 -8.04
CA GLU A 174 -26.03 -12.79 -9.46
C GLU A 174 -25.04 -11.66 -9.77
N MET A 175 -24.92 -10.64 -8.92
CA MET A 175 -23.90 -9.59 -9.08
C MET A 175 -22.48 -10.16 -8.99
N ASN A 176 -22.21 -11.05 -8.03
CA ASN A 176 -20.93 -11.74 -7.94
C ASN A 176 -20.66 -12.60 -9.19
N ARG A 177 -21.68 -13.25 -9.74
CA ARG A 177 -21.56 -14.05 -10.97
C ARG A 177 -21.27 -13.19 -12.21
N LEU A 178 -21.98 -12.08 -12.39
CA LEU A 178 -21.74 -11.12 -13.47
C LEU A 178 -20.34 -10.53 -13.38
N TRP A 179 -19.86 -10.24 -12.17
CA TRP A 179 -18.51 -9.76 -11.95
C TRP A 179 -17.46 -10.82 -12.23
N GLU A 180 -17.67 -12.06 -11.79
CA GLU A 180 -16.78 -13.18 -12.13
C GLU A 180 -16.74 -13.41 -13.64
N ALA A 181 -17.86 -13.25 -14.36
CA ALA A 181 -17.90 -13.31 -15.82
C ALA A 181 -17.11 -12.16 -16.47
N LEU A 182 -17.31 -10.92 -16.03
CA LEU A 182 -16.55 -9.75 -16.47
C LEU A 182 -15.05 -9.89 -16.21
N LEU A 183 -14.68 -10.40 -15.03
CA LEU A 183 -13.30 -10.66 -14.67
C LEU A 183 -12.70 -11.84 -15.42
N ALA A 184 -13.48 -12.87 -15.74
CA ALA A 184 -13.03 -13.99 -16.56
C ALA A 184 -12.81 -13.55 -18.01
N GLU A 185 -13.71 -12.72 -18.55
CA GLU A 185 -13.57 -12.11 -19.87
C GLU A 185 -12.36 -11.16 -19.91
N ALA A 186 -12.22 -10.29 -18.91
CA ALA A 186 -11.02 -9.47 -18.72
C ALA A 186 -9.76 -10.31 -18.43
N GLY A 187 -9.91 -11.52 -17.88
CA GLY A 187 -8.83 -12.46 -17.55
C GLY A 187 -8.41 -13.33 -18.73
N THR A 188 -9.20 -13.43 -19.81
CA THR A 188 -8.73 -13.96 -21.10
C THR A 188 -7.68 -13.06 -21.75
N LEU A 189 -7.66 -11.77 -21.38
CA LEU A 189 -6.46 -10.93 -21.42
C LEU A 189 -5.64 -11.27 -20.17
N ALA A 190 -4.97 -12.44 -20.16
CA ALA A 190 -4.25 -12.94 -18.99
C ALA A 190 -3.51 -11.78 -18.29
N PRO A 191 -3.76 -11.53 -16.99
CA PRO A 191 -3.07 -10.46 -16.29
C PRO A 191 -1.58 -10.71 -16.53
N PRO A 192 -0.84 -9.74 -17.07
CA PRO A 192 0.54 -9.97 -17.45
C PRO A 192 1.22 -10.53 -16.21
N VAL A 193 1.76 -11.76 -16.31
CA VAL A 193 2.51 -12.34 -15.20
C VAL A 193 3.58 -11.31 -14.88
N ILE A 194 3.43 -10.63 -13.75
CA ILE A 194 4.31 -9.52 -13.37
C ILE A 194 5.64 -10.16 -12.98
N LYS A 195 6.45 -10.50 -13.98
CA LYS A 195 7.84 -10.84 -13.79
C LYS A 195 8.54 -9.51 -13.68
N LEU A 196 8.88 -9.11 -12.46
CA LEU A 196 9.90 -8.09 -12.31
C LEU A 196 11.12 -8.55 -13.09
N THR A 197 11.53 -7.77 -14.06
CA THR A 197 12.82 -7.97 -14.71
C THR A 197 13.91 -7.90 -13.64
N SER A 198 14.95 -8.71 -13.78
CA SER A 198 16.08 -8.75 -12.83
C SER A 198 16.66 -7.36 -12.56
N HIS A 199 16.68 -6.49 -13.58
CA HIS A 199 17.11 -5.10 -13.45
C HIS A 199 16.24 -4.27 -12.49
N ALA A 200 14.91 -4.31 -12.61
CA ALA A 200 14.06 -3.51 -11.73
C ALA A 200 14.15 -3.90 -10.24
N ARG A 201 14.43 -5.18 -9.97
CA ARG A 201 14.66 -5.66 -8.59
C ARG A 201 15.91 -5.05 -7.96
N LEU A 202 16.96 -4.81 -8.75
CA LEU A 202 18.22 -4.24 -8.26
C LEU A 202 18.14 -2.73 -8.03
N TRP A 203 17.37 -2.02 -8.87
CA TRP A 203 17.25 -0.56 -8.78
C TRP A 203 16.24 -0.07 -7.74
N GLY A 204 15.25 -0.89 -7.39
CA GLY A 204 14.20 -0.52 -6.41
C GLY A 204 14.74 0.00 -5.07
N PRO A 205 15.67 -0.70 -4.40
CA PRO A 205 16.26 -0.24 -3.13
C PRO A 205 17.01 1.08 -3.26
N PHE A 206 17.80 1.24 -4.34
CA PHE A 206 18.51 2.48 -4.63
C PHE A 206 17.53 3.64 -4.81
N TYR A 207 16.42 3.38 -5.49
CA TYR A 207 15.38 4.34 -5.73
C TYR A 207 14.67 4.79 -4.43
N VAL A 208 14.39 3.87 -3.50
CA VAL A 208 13.86 4.19 -2.17
C VAL A 208 14.81 5.14 -1.40
N VAL A 209 16.12 4.87 -1.42
CA VAL A 209 17.13 5.72 -0.79
C VAL A 209 17.13 7.12 -1.43
N LEU A 210 17.08 7.19 -2.75
CA LEU A 210 17.06 8.46 -3.49
C LEU A 210 15.83 9.30 -3.13
N ILE A 211 14.64 8.70 -3.05
CA ILE A 211 13.41 9.39 -2.61
C ILE A 211 13.59 9.93 -1.19
N PHE A 212 14.09 9.09 -0.27
CA PHE A 212 14.30 9.50 1.11
C PHE A 212 15.26 10.69 1.21
N LEU A 213 16.42 10.64 0.54
CA LEU A 213 17.40 11.72 0.54
C LEU A 213 16.80 13.01 -0.03
N SER A 214 16.01 12.91 -1.10
CA SER A 214 15.34 14.05 -1.74
C SER A 214 14.33 14.71 -0.79
N LEU A 215 13.49 13.91 -0.12
CA LEU A 215 12.52 14.39 0.85
C LEU A 215 13.18 14.97 2.10
N HIS A 216 14.26 14.36 2.59
CA HIS A 216 15.01 14.85 3.73
C HIS A 216 15.68 16.21 3.41
N ALA A 217 16.35 16.31 2.27
CA ALA A 217 16.94 17.57 1.81
C ALA A 217 15.89 18.67 1.66
N TRP A 218 14.71 18.36 1.11
CA TRP A 218 13.61 19.31 1.02
C TRP A 218 13.10 19.74 2.40
N SER A 219 12.93 18.81 3.35
CA SER A 219 12.51 19.12 4.72
C SER A 219 13.49 20.05 5.43
N VAL A 220 14.79 19.79 5.31
CA VAL A 220 15.85 20.65 5.88
C VAL A 220 15.81 22.05 5.26
N ARG A 221 15.62 22.18 3.95
CA ARG A 221 15.49 23.49 3.27
C ARG A 221 14.23 24.24 3.71
N ALA A 222 13.11 23.55 3.87
CA ALA A 222 11.85 24.16 4.32
C ALA A 222 11.99 24.73 5.74
N LYS A 223 12.63 23.99 6.65
CA LYS A 223 12.90 24.46 8.02
C LYS A 223 13.77 25.72 8.07
N ARG A 224 14.74 25.86 7.17
CA ARG A 224 15.60 27.07 7.09
C ARG A 224 14.87 28.31 6.56
N ARG A 225 13.71 28.15 5.92
CA ARG A 225 12.91 29.25 5.36
C ARG A 225 11.72 29.66 6.23
N ALA A 226 11.45 28.94 7.32
CA ALA A 226 10.45 29.35 8.29
C ALA A 226 11.00 30.54 9.10
N PRO A 227 10.31 31.70 9.12
CA PRO A 227 10.72 32.86 9.90
C PRO A 227 10.66 32.61 11.41
#